data_AF-A0A3A1YE16-F1
#
_entry.id   AF-A0A3A1YE16-F1
#
_cell.length_a   1.000
_cell.length_b   1.000
_cell.length_c   1.000
_cell.angle_alpha   90.00
_cell.angle_beta   90.00
_cell.angle_gamma   90.00
#
_symmetry.space_group_name_H-M   'P 1'
#
loop_
_entity.id
_entity.type
_entity.pdbx_description
1 polymer ?
#
loop_
_entity_poly.entity_id
_entity_poly.type
_entity_poly.pdbx_seq_one_letter_code
_entity_poly.pdbx_strand_id
1 'polypeptide(L)' 'MTKLLVKRKAGQRIRINADTEIMVADIKSNCVYIIVSSPNNNLVTIVKDNPVLDENENKKS' A
#
# COMPACT_ATOMS: atom_id res chain seq x y z
N MET A 1 -17.11 2.28 1.59
CA MET A 1 -15.74 2.40 2.16
C MET A 1 -15.20 3.78 1.85
N THR A 2 -14.82 4.55 2.88
CA THR A 2 -14.21 5.87 2.68
C THR A 2 -12.70 5.69 2.55
N LYS A 3 -12.13 6.14 1.43
CA LYS A 3 -10.67 6.15 1.24
C LYS A 3 -10.10 7.42 1.88
N LEU A 4 -9.09 7.27 2.74
CA LEU A 4 -8.35 8.40 3.28
C LEU A 4 -7.34 8.88 2.22
N LEU A 5 -7.53 10.10 1.71
CA LEU A 5 -6.60 10.73 0.76
C LEU A 5 -5.63 11.63 1.53
N VAL A 6 -4.34 11.31 1.47
CA VAL A 6 -3.27 12.08 2.12
C VAL A 6 -2.12 12.32 1.15
N LYS A 7 -1.60 13.55 1.14
CA LYS A 7 -0.45 13.96 0.31
C LYS A 7 0.84 13.92 1.12
N ARG A 8 1.90 13.34 0.56
CA ARG A 8 3.23 13.29 1.18
C ARG A 8 4.33 13.60 0.16
N LYS A 9 5.36 14.31 0.63
CA LYS A 9 6.62 14.50 -0.10
C LYS A 9 7.58 13.34 0.21
N ALA A 10 8.60 13.17 -0.64
CA ALA A 10 9.72 12.28 -0.32
C ALA A 10 10.34 12.63 1.05
N GLY A 11 10.72 11.60 1.80
CA GLY A 11 11.20 11.68 3.18
C GLY A 11 10.10 11.81 4.25
N GLN A 12 8.84 12.05 3.88
CA GLN A 12 7.76 12.16 4.86
C GLN A 12 7.15 10.80 5.21
N ARG A 13 6.69 10.70 6.46
CA ARG A 13 6.09 9.50 7.05
C ARG A 13 4.59 9.65 7.25
N ILE A 14 3.87 8.55 7.11
CA ILE A 14 2.48 8.36 7.50
C ILE A 14 2.47 7.30 8.58
N ARG A 15 2.04 7.67 9.79
CA ARG A 15 1.80 6.71 10.86
C ARG A 15 0.42 6.10 10.65
N ILE A 16 0.36 4.77 10.54
CA ILE A 16 -0.90 4.02 10.37
C ILE A 16 -1.47 3.64 11.73
N ASN A 17 -0.61 3.17 12.64
CA ASN A 17 -0.92 2.93 14.06
C ASN A 17 0.34 3.17 14.91
N ALA A 18 0.33 2.82 16.20
CA ALA A 18 1.46 3.08 17.10
C ALA A 18 2.80 2.51 16.59
N ASP A 19 2.73 1.34 15.92
CA ASP A 19 3.91 0.55 15.58
C ASP A 19 4.20 0.50 14.07
N THR A 20 3.27 0.93 13.21
CA THR A 20 3.39 0.82 11.75
C THR A 20 3.46 2.20 11.11
N GLU A 21 4.49 2.40 10.30
CA GLU A 21 4.68 3.60 9.51
C GLU A 21 4.96 3.29 8.03
N ILE A 22 4.51 4.19 7.16
CA ILE A 22 4.83 4.19 5.73
C ILE A 22 5.62 5.46 5.45
N MET A 23 6.82 5.33 4.89
CA MET A 23 7.63 6.45 4.44
C MET A 23 7.66 6.49 2.92
N VAL A 24 7.45 7.67 2.34
CA VAL A 24 7.76 7.90 0.92
C VAL A 24 9.27 8.05 0.81
N ALA A 25 9.95 7.00 0.35
CA ALA A 25 11.41 6.98 0.27
C ALA A 25 11.92 7.82 -0.90
N ASP A 26 11.34 7.63 -2.08
CA ASP A 26 11.74 8.33 -3.30
C ASP A 26 10.57 8.41 -4.30
N ILE A 27 10.64 9.35 -5.23
CA ILE A 27 9.66 9.54 -6.30
C ILE A 27 10.41 9.67 -7.62
N LYS A 28 10.18 8.71 -8.53
CA LYS A 28 10.62 8.78 -9.93
C LYS A 28 9.40 8.93 -10.83
N SER A 29 9.60 9.41 -12.06
CA SER A 29 8.53 9.88 -12.96
C SER A 29 7.24 9.04 -12.96
N ASN A 30 7.35 7.71 -12.96
CA ASN A 30 6.20 6.79 -12.99
C ASN A 30 6.09 5.87 -11.76
N CYS A 31 6.93 6.05 -10.74
CA CYS A 31 6.99 5.14 -9.61
C CYS A 31 7.23 5.87 -8.30
N VAL A 32 6.50 5.47 -7.26
CA VAL A 32 6.74 5.91 -5.89
C VAL A 32 7.35 4.75 -5.12
N TYR A 33 8.51 4.98 -4.53
CA TYR A 33 9.17 4.02 -3.65
C TYR A 33 8.71 4.30 -2.23
N ILE A 34 8.11 3.29 -1.59
CA ILE A 34 7.68 3.36 -0.20
C ILE A 34 8.44 2.33 0.64
N ILE A 35 8.71 2.71 1.89
CA ILE A 35 9.22 1.81 2.93
C ILE A 35 8.12 1.66 3.97
N VAL A 36 7.80 0.42 4.33
CA VAL A 36 6.88 0.10 5.42
C VAL A 36 7.71 -0.44 6.57
N SER A 37 7.67 0.24 7.71
CA SER A 37 8.38 -0.18 8.92
C SER A 37 7.37 -0.68 9.95
N SER A 38 7.63 -1.86 10.50
CA SER A 38 6.91 -2.39 11.66
C SER A 38 7.92 -3.14 12.55
N PRO A 39 8.04 -2.81 13.85
CA PRO A 39 8.95 -3.51 14.76
C PRO A 39 8.52 -4.95 15.03
N ASN A 40 7.23 -5.27 14.79
CA ASN A 40 6.68 -6.61 14.93
C ASN A 40 6.39 -7.19 13.54
N ASN A 41 7.39 -7.84 12.95
CA ASN A 41 7.30 -8.50 11.63
C ASN A 41 6.15 -9.52 11.51
N ASN A 42 5.55 -9.95 12.62
CA ASN A 42 4.42 -10.89 12.65
C ASN A 42 3.04 -10.24 12.50
N LEU A 43 2.93 -8.89 12.56
CA LEU A 43 1.64 -8.19 12.54
C LEU A 43 1.34 -7.47 11.22
N VAL A 44 2.32 -7.39 10.31
CA VAL A 44 2.18 -6.64 9.06
C VAL A 44 2.62 -7.50 7.88
N THR A 45 1.64 -7.93 7.08
CA THR A 45 1.88 -8.60 5.79
C THR A 45 1.68 -7.59 4.67
N ILE A 46 2.71 -7.35 3.87
CA ILE A 46 2.62 -6.52 2.67
C ILE A 46 2.23 -7.43 1.51
N VAL A 47 1.02 -7.26 0.98
CA VAL A 47 0.52 -7.98 -0.19
C VAL A 47 0.43 -7.02 -1.37
N LYS A 48 0.69 -7.53 -2.58
CA LYS A 48 0.35 -6.80 -3.79
C LYS A 48 -1.17 -6.86 -3.93
N ASP A 49 -1.78 -5.69 -4.12
CA ASP A 49 -3.18 -5.62 -4.53
C ASP A 49 -3.25 -6.06 -5.99
N ASN A 50 -3.33 -7.37 -6.21
CA ASN A 50 -3.59 -7.92 -7.53
C ASN A 50 -5.06 -7.64 -7.82
N PRO A 51 -5.41 -6.96 -8.93
CA PRO A 51 -6.80 -6.84 -9.32
C PRO A 51 -7.36 -8.26 -9.42
N VAL A 52 -8.43 -8.53 -8.67
CA VAL A 52 -9.21 -9.75 -8.85
C VAL A 52 -9.71 -9.70 -10.28
N LEU A 53 -9.12 -10.50 -11.17
CA LEU A 53 -9.76 -10.80 -12.44
C LEU A 53 -11.03 -11.57 -12.07
N ASP A 54 -12.18 -10.99 -12.33
CA ASP A 54 -13.48 -11.65 -12.16
C ASP A 54 -13.48 -12.94 -13.01
N GLU A 55 -13.18 -14.09 -12.42
CA GLU A 55 -13.22 -15.40 -13.10
C GLU A 55 -14.66 -15.92 -13.35
N ASN A 56 -15.68 -15.04 -13.31
CA ASN A 56 -17.09 -15.45 -13.32
C ASN A 56 -17.95 -14.93 -14.49
N GLU A 57 -17.37 -14.65 -15.67
CA GLU A 57 -18.14 -14.38 -16.90
C GLU A 57 -17.84 -15.37 -18.04
N ASN A 58 -17.68 -16.67 -17.77
CA ASN A 58 -17.74 -17.65 -18.85
C ASN A 58 -18.34 -19.01 -18.46
N LYS A 59 -19.62 -18.99 -18.06
CA LYS A 59 -20.52 -20.15 -18.17
C LYS A 59 -21.88 -19.71 -18.70
N LYS A 60 -21.92 -19.41 -20.00
CA LYS A 60 -23.07 -19.66 -20.89
C LYS A 60 -22.69 -19.21 -22.31
N SER A 61 -22.16 -20.15 -23.08
CA SER A 61 -22.30 -20.20 -24.53
C SER A 61 -22.94 -21.54 -24.86
#